data_AF-A0A1E9A175-F1
#
_entry.id   AF-A0A1E9A175-F1
#
_cell.length_a   1.000
_cell.length_b   1.000
_cell.length_c   1.000
_cell.angle_alpha   90.00
_cell.angle_beta   90.00
_cell.angle_gamma   90.00
#
_symmetry.space_group_name_H-M   'P 1'
#
loop_
_entity.id
_entity.type
_entity.pdbx_description
1 polymer ?
#
loop_
_entity_poly.entity_id
_entity_poly.type
_entity_poly.pdbx_seq_one_letter_code
_entity_poly.pdbx_strand_id
1 'polypeptide(L)'
;MFVYIFHFIISFLATILFSILFNAPRRLLLACGFVGAMGWIIYKLTLDAELGKVMAAFLGSFILALMSHIMSRHYKRPVIIFIVPGIIPLVPGGLAYEATRFLVSNEYTHAVNTFLEVTLISGAIAFGILCAEIVYHLYIRIKQYFGRIKGKTYRKSYNMNNRA
;
A
#
# COMPACT_ATOMS: atom_id res chain seq x y z
N MET A 1 2.64 23.02 -4.80
CA MET A 1 1.29 22.84 -4.21
C MET A 1 0.31 22.20 -5.19
N PHE A 2 -0.02 22.83 -6.33
CA PHE A 2 -0.98 22.31 -7.32
C PHE A 2 -0.64 20.90 -7.85
N VAL A 3 0.64 20.60 -8.05
CA VAL A 3 1.12 19.30 -8.53
C VAL A 3 0.72 18.15 -7.59
N TYR A 4 0.81 18.35 -6.28
CA TYR A 4 0.42 17.33 -5.29
C TYR A 4 -1.09 17.11 -5.26
N ILE A 5 -1.88 18.16 -5.41
CA ILE A 5 -3.35 18.04 -5.50
C ILE A 5 -3.73 17.22 -6.73
N PHE A 6 -3.08 17.46 -7.86
CA PHE A 6 -3.30 16.70 -9.09
C PHE A 6 -2.92 15.22 -8.93
N HIS A 7 -1.73 14.94 -8.39
CA HIS A 7 -1.31 13.57 -8.08
C HIS A 7 -2.26 12.87 -7.12
N PHE A 8 -2.77 13.58 -6.11
CA PHE A 8 -3.75 13.04 -5.17
C PHE A 8 -5.06 12.67 -5.89
N ILE A 9 -5.60 13.57 -6.71
CA ILE A 9 -6.86 13.32 -7.44
C ILE A 9 -6.71 12.15 -8.42
N ILE A 10 -5.63 12.09 -9.19
CA ILE A 10 -5.40 11.01 -10.15
C ILE A 10 -5.23 9.68 -9.45
N SER A 11 -4.37 9.61 -8.43
CA SER A 11 -4.14 8.36 -7.68
C SER A 11 -5.39 7.91 -6.94
N PHE A 12 -6.19 8.84 -6.41
CA PHE A 12 -7.49 8.58 -5.82
C PHE A 12 -8.45 7.94 -6.84
N LEU A 13 -8.59 8.55 -8.02
CA LEU A 13 -9.49 8.06 -9.05
C LEU A 13 -9.01 6.73 -9.63
N ALA A 14 -7.71 6.58 -9.90
CA ALA A 14 -7.10 5.33 -10.35
C ALA A 14 -7.39 4.20 -9.34
N THR A 15 -7.19 4.46 -8.06
CA THR A 15 -7.45 3.47 -7.00
C THR A 15 -8.93 3.12 -6.91
N ILE A 16 -9.86 4.08 -7.09
CA ILE A 16 -11.30 3.79 -7.15
C ILE A 16 -11.63 2.89 -8.33
N LEU A 17 -11.09 3.17 -9.51
CA LEU A 17 -11.33 2.37 -10.71
C LEU A 17 -10.79 0.95 -10.53
N PHE A 18 -9.59 0.79 -9.97
CA PHE A 18 -9.08 -0.53 -9.60
C PHE A 18 -9.94 -1.20 -8.52
N SER A 19 -10.44 -0.46 -7.55
CA SER A 19 -11.35 -1.01 -6.53
C SER A 19 -12.63 -1.55 -7.17
N ILE A 20 -13.17 -0.86 -8.17
CA ILE A 20 -14.31 -1.35 -8.97
C ILE A 20 -13.92 -2.60 -9.76
N LEU A 21 -12.74 -2.60 -10.39
CA LEU A 21 -12.22 -3.74 -11.15
C LEU A 21 -12.07 -5.00 -10.29
N PHE A 22 -11.58 -4.85 -9.04
CA PHE A 22 -11.48 -5.93 -8.06
C PHE A 22 -12.78 -6.18 -7.27
N ASN A 23 -13.91 -5.65 -7.76
CA ASN A 23 -15.24 -5.86 -7.21
C ASN A 23 -15.36 -5.51 -5.71
N ALA A 24 -14.69 -4.42 -5.29
CA ALA A 24 -14.80 -3.90 -3.94
C ALA A 24 -16.21 -3.34 -3.68
N PRO A 25 -16.80 -3.55 -2.49
CA PRO A 25 -18.12 -3.02 -2.14
C PRO A 25 -18.21 -1.51 -2.35
N ARG A 26 -19.27 -1.03 -3.03
CA ARG A 26 -19.47 0.39 -3.40
C ARG A 26 -19.25 1.38 -2.24
N ARG A 27 -19.68 1.01 -1.03
CA ARG A 27 -19.53 1.82 0.19
C ARG A 27 -18.08 2.04 0.64
N LEU A 28 -17.12 1.27 0.11
CA LEU A 28 -15.70 1.32 0.47
C LEU A 28 -14.85 2.05 -0.58
N LEU A 29 -15.41 2.37 -1.75
CA LEU A 29 -14.65 2.93 -2.87
C LEU A 29 -13.91 4.21 -2.48
N LEU A 30 -14.58 5.14 -1.79
CA LEU A 30 -13.97 6.37 -1.32
C LEU A 30 -12.83 6.12 -0.33
N ALA A 31 -13.00 5.14 0.56
CA ALA A 31 -11.96 4.78 1.53
C ALA A 31 -10.76 4.11 0.84
N CYS A 32 -10.98 3.27 -0.17
CA CYS A 32 -9.91 2.67 -0.96
C CYS A 32 -9.16 3.75 -1.75
N GLY A 33 -9.90 4.65 -2.41
CA GLY A 33 -9.34 5.81 -3.11
C GLY A 33 -8.43 6.63 -2.23
N PHE A 34 -8.88 6.97 -1.01
CA PHE A 34 -8.10 7.77 -0.07
C PHE A 34 -6.81 7.06 0.36
N VAL A 35 -6.89 5.75 0.65
CA VAL A 35 -5.72 4.94 1.03
C VAL A 35 -4.67 4.91 -0.08
N GLY A 36 -5.08 4.67 -1.33
CA GLY A 36 -4.17 4.66 -2.48
C GLY A 36 -3.57 6.04 -2.75
N ALA A 37 -4.37 7.10 -2.65
CA ALA A 37 -3.89 8.46 -2.84
C ALA A 37 -2.86 8.88 -1.80
N MET A 38 -3.06 8.50 -0.53
CA MET A 38 -2.08 8.75 0.53
C MET A 38 -0.78 7.99 0.30
N GLY A 39 -0.84 6.72 -0.11
CA GLY A 39 0.35 5.95 -0.48
C GLY A 39 1.15 6.61 -1.62
N TRP A 40 0.45 7.06 -2.66
CA TRP A 40 1.07 7.72 -3.81
C TRP A 40 1.67 9.09 -3.46
N ILE A 41 1.00 9.89 -2.63
CA ILE A 41 1.54 11.19 -2.20
C ILE A 41 2.80 11.02 -1.38
N ILE A 42 2.84 10.05 -0.46
CA ILE A 42 4.05 9.77 0.30
C ILE A 42 5.19 9.29 -0.61
N TYR A 43 4.88 8.41 -1.57
CA TYR A 43 5.84 8.02 -2.60
C TYR A 43 6.40 9.24 -3.33
N LYS A 44 5.53 10.13 -3.82
CA LYS A 44 5.94 11.31 -4.59
C LYS A 44 6.74 12.32 -3.76
N LEU A 45 6.32 12.60 -2.53
CA LEU A 45 7.06 13.46 -1.60
C LEU A 45 8.46 12.92 -1.29
N THR A 46 8.57 11.60 -1.11
CA THR A 46 9.86 10.94 -0.84
C THR A 46 10.77 10.99 -2.06
N LEU A 47 10.19 10.84 -3.26
CA LEU A 47 10.92 10.96 -4.53
C LEU A 47 11.44 12.39 -4.73
N ASP A 48 10.60 13.40 -4.47
CA ASP A 48 10.94 14.82 -4.61
C ASP A 48 11.94 15.28 -3.53
N ALA A 49 12.08 14.54 -2.42
CA ALA A 49 13.11 14.71 -1.41
C ALA A 49 14.44 14.01 -1.77
N GLU A 50 14.59 13.50 -2.99
CA GLU A 50 15.81 12.86 -3.52
C GLU A 50 16.27 11.62 -2.73
N LEU A 51 15.37 10.99 -1.96
CA LEU A 51 15.66 9.77 -1.17
C LEU A 51 15.71 8.48 -2.02
N GLY A 52 15.47 8.59 -3.32
CA GLY A 52 15.51 7.48 -4.29
C GLY A 52 14.21 6.68 -4.38
N LYS A 53 14.04 5.97 -5.52
CA LYS A 53 12.82 5.22 -5.87
C LYS A 53 12.52 4.08 -4.87
N VAL A 54 13.56 3.40 -4.39
CA VAL A 54 13.43 2.28 -3.45
C VAL A 54 12.87 2.75 -2.11
N MET A 55 13.43 3.83 -1.53
CA MET A 55 12.94 4.41 -0.28
C MET A 55 11.53 4.99 -0.45
N ALA A 56 11.27 5.66 -1.58
CA ALA A 56 9.94 6.16 -1.91
C ALA A 56 8.89 5.05 -1.94
N ALA A 57 9.21 3.92 -2.58
CA ALA A 57 8.33 2.76 -2.65
C ALA A 57 8.10 2.10 -1.28
N PHE A 58 9.14 2.02 -0.46
CA PHE A 58 9.04 1.57 0.93
C PHE A 58 8.09 2.46 1.75
N LEU A 59 8.32 3.78 1.80
CA LEU A 59 7.51 4.69 2.61
C LEU A 59 6.07 4.80 2.08
N GLY A 60 5.88 4.84 0.76
CA GLY A 60 4.56 4.87 0.14
C GLY A 60 3.73 3.63 0.49
N SER A 61 4.32 2.44 0.33
CA SER A 61 3.65 1.17 0.66
C SER A 61 3.43 0.98 2.16
N PHE A 62 4.35 1.44 3.01
CA PHE A 62 4.23 1.42 4.46
C PHE A 62 3.03 2.26 4.94
N ILE A 63 2.92 3.52 4.49
CA ILE A 63 1.80 4.38 4.85
C ILE A 63 0.48 3.83 4.29
N LEU A 64 0.49 3.35 3.05
CA LEU A 64 -0.67 2.72 2.44
C LEU A 64 -1.18 1.52 3.25
N ALA A 65 -0.29 0.63 3.68
CA ALA A 65 -0.64 -0.53 4.48
C ALA A 65 -1.13 -0.14 5.89
N LEU A 66 -0.47 0.83 6.54
CA LEU A 66 -0.93 1.35 7.84
C LEU A 66 -2.34 1.93 7.74
N MET A 67 -2.61 2.77 6.73
CA MET A 67 -3.94 3.33 6.49
C MET A 67 -4.96 2.24 6.17
N SER A 68 -4.57 1.22 5.40
CA SER A 68 -5.42 0.06 5.13
C SER A 68 -5.83 -0.66 6.40
N HIS A 69 -4.92 -0.88 7.36
CA HIS A 69 -5.23 -1.52 8.64
C HIS A 69 -6.16 -0.67 9.54
N ILE A 70 -6.05 0.66 9.47
CA ILE A 70 -6.95 1.57 10.17
C ILE A 70 -8.36 1.49 9.55
N MET A 71 -8.44 1.58 8.22
CA MET A 71 -9.71 1.52 7.50
C MET A 71 -10.39 0.15 7.60
N SER A 72 -9.63 -0.94 7.58
CA SER A 72 -10.15 -2.31 7.73
C SER A 72 -10.89 -2.49 9.06
N ARG A 73 -10.36 -1.90 10.14
CA ARG A 73 -10.98 -1.90 11.46
C ARG A 73 -12.19 -0.99 11.55
N HIS A 74 -12.15 0.18 10.92
CA HIS A 74 -13.27 1.12 10.89
C HIS A 74 -14.47 0.53 10.14
N TYR A 75 -14.24 0.03 8.93
CA TYR A 75 -15.29 -0.51 8.06
C TYR A 75 -15.65 -1.98 8.33
N LYS A 76 -14.89 -2.66 9.20
CA LYS A 76 -15.03 -4.09 9.54
C LYS A 76 -14.97 -4.96 8.29
N ARG A 77 -13.93 -4.75 7.48
CA ARG A 77 -13.72 -5.42 6.20
C ARG A 77 -12.26 -5.89 6.10
N PRO A 78 -11.98 -6.98 5.37
CA PRO A 78 -10.62 -7.47 5.17
C PRO A 78 -9.68 -6.37 4.67
N VAL A 79 -8.47 -6.30 5.23
CA VAL A 79 -7.47 -5.26 4.88
C VAL A 79 -7.08 -5.28 3.41
N ILE A 80 -7.10 -6.47 2.80
CA ILE A 80 -6.74 -6.69 1.40
C ILE A 80 -7.61 -5.88 0.42
N ILE A 81 -8.86 -5.55 0.80
CA ILE A 81 -9.76 -4.72 -0.02
C ILE A 81 -9.21 -3.31 -0.22
N PHE A 82 -8.40 -2.81 0.72
CA PHE A 82 -7.76 -1.50 0.64
C PHE A 82 -6.36 -1.57 0.05
N ILE A 83 -5.58 -2.60 0.42
CA ILE A 83 -4.18 -2.76 -0.02
C ILE A 83 -4.11 -2.99 -1.53
N VAL A 84 -4.85 -3.97 -2.06
CA VAL A 84 -4.72 -4.41 -3.47
C VAL A 84 -4.99 -3.30 -4.47
N PRO A 85 -6.13 -2.57 -4.42
CA PRO A 85 -6.34 -1.51 -5.41
C PRO A 85 -5.41 -0.32 -5.19
N GLY A 86 -5.03 -0.02 -3.94
CA GLY A 86 -4.20 1.13 -3.63
C GLY A 86 -2.72 0.96 -3.98
N ILE A 87 -2.20 -0.27 -3.96
CA ILE A 87 -0.78 -0.52 -4.24
C ILE A 87 -0.44 -0.44 -5.73
N ILE A 88 -1.42 -0.67 -6.61
CA ILE A 88 -1.20 -0.79 -8.06
C ILE A 88 -0.48 0.40 -8.67
N PRO A 89 -0.83 1.67 -8.35
CA PRO A 89 -0.07 2.81 -8.84
C PRO A 89 1.41 2.80 -8.42
N LEU A 90 1.75 2.22 -7.26
CA LEU A 90 3.13 2.17 -6.76
C LEU A 90 3.96 1.05 -7.39
N VAL A 91 3.32 0.00 -7.91
CA VAL A 91 4.03 -1.18 -8.45
C VAL A 91 4.71 -0.79 -9.78
N PRO A 92 6.01 -1.08 -9.96
CA PRO A 92 6.77 -0.71 -11.16
C PRO A 92 6.47 -1.62 -12.36
N GLY A 93 5.21 -1.78 -12.74
CA GLY A 93 4.79 -2.66 -13.84
C GLY A 93 5.32 -2.24 -15.21
N GLY A 94 5.40 -0.92 -15.47
CA GLY A 94 5.99 -0.40 -16.71
C GLY A 94 7.48 -0.71 -16.83
N LEU A 95 8.24 -0.52 -15.74
CA LEU A 95 9.66 -0.88 -15.69
C LEU A 95 9.86 -2.40 -15.83
N ALA A 96 8.96 -3.22 -15.27
CA ALA A 96 8.99 -4.66 -15.45
C ALA A 96 8.79 -5.05 -16.92
N TYR A 97 7.84 -4.42 -17.61
CA TYR A 97 7.65 -4.60 -19.04
C TYR A 97 8.89 -4.18 -19.84
N GLU A 98 9.48 -3.03 -19.53
CA GLU A 98 10.72 -2.57 -20.18
C GLU A 98 11.89 -3.54 -19.97
N ALA A 99 12.08 -4.08 -18.76
CA ALA A 99 13.09 -5.10 -18.50
C ALA A 99 12.92 -6.33 -19.40
N THR A 100 11.68 -6.83 -19.54
CA THR A 100 11.39 -7.95 -20.45
C THR A 100 11.58 -7.59 -21.92
N ARG A 101 11.25 -6.35 -22.31
CA ARG A 101 11.45 -5.85 -23.66
C ARG A 101 12.94 -5.83 -24.01
N PHE A 102 13.79 -5.26 -23.16
CA PHE A 102 15.24 -5.25 -23.38
C PHE A 102 15.82 -6.65 -23.49
N LEU A 103 15.33 -7.58 -22.67
CA LEU A 103 15.76 -8.97 -22.70
C LEU A 103 15.46 -9.63 -24.06
N VAL A 104 14.25 -9.45 -24.59
CA VAL A 104 13.84 -10.01 -25.89
C VAL A 104 14.54 -9.29 -27.06
N SER A 105 14.89 -8.02 -26.90
CA SER A 105 15.66 -7.24 -27.87
C SER A 105 17.18 -7.51 -27.83
N ASN A 106 17.65 -8.45 -27.01
CA ASN A 106 19.07 -8.78 -26.79
C ASN A 106 19.90 -7.61 -26.22
N GLU A 107 19.26 -6.62 -25.59
CA GLU A 107 19.91 -5.51 -24.90
C GLU A 107 20.20 -5.88 -23.43
N TYR A 108 21.07 -6.87 -23.22
CA TYR A 108 21.23 -7.52 -21.91
C TYR A 108 21.67 -6.58 -20.78
N THR A 109 22.54 -5.60 -21.06
CA THR A 109 22.99 -4.63 -20.04
C THR A 109 21.83 -3.80 -19.50
N HIS A 110 20.96 -3.30 -20.38
CA HIS A 110 19.77 -2.56 -19.97
C HIS A 110 18.75 -3.47 -19.29
N ALA A 111 18.55 -4.68 -19.81
CA ALA A 111 17.66 -5.67 -19.22
C ALA A 111 18.02 -5.97 -17.76
N VAL A 112 19.29 -6.26 -17.47
CA VAL A 112 19.75 -6.57 -16.11
C VAL A 112 19.60 -5.36 -15.18
N ASN A 113 19.97 -4.16 -15.62
CA ASN A 113 19.84 -2.95 -14.81
C ASN A 113 18.38 -2.66 -14.44
N THR A 114 17.47 -2.68 -15.42
CA THR A 114 16.04 -2.45 -15.17
C THR A 114 15.43 -3.58 -14.33
N PHE A 115 15.84 -4.83 -14.55
CA PHE A 115 15.38 -5.97 -13.75
C PHE A 115 15.78 -5.85 -12.28
N LEU A 116 17.03 -5.44 -12.00
CA LEU A 116 17.49 -5.17 -10.63
C LEU A 116 16.70 -4.02 -10.01
N GLU A 117 16.45 -2.94 -10.75
CA GLU A 117 15.65 -1.81 -10.26
C GLU A 117 14.23 -2.24 -9.87
N VAL A 118 13.54 -2.99 -10.75
CA VAL A 118 12.20 -3.54 -10.49
C VAL A 118 12.21 -4.43 -9.25
N THR A 119 13.21 -5.32 -9.14
CA THR A 119 13.35 -6.24 -8.01
C THR A 119 13.51 -5.48 -6.70
N LEU A 120 14.37 -4.46 -6.66
CA LEU A 120 14.60 -3.65 -5.46
C LEU A 120 13.35 -2.84 -5.07
N ILE A 121 12.67 -2.24 -6.03
CA ILE A 121 11.44 -1.47 -5.77
C ILE A 121 10.32 -2.41 -5.29
N SER A 122 10.08 -3.54 -5.96
CA SER A 122 9.08 -4.53 -5.54
C SER A 122 9.40 -5.14 -4.17
N GLY A 123 10.68 -5.42 -3.89
CA GLY A 123 11.14 -5.88 -2.58
C GLY A 123 10.89 -4.85 -1.49
N ALA A 124 11.15 -3.57 -1.76
CA ALA A 124 10.87 -2.48 -0.84
C ALA A 124 9.37 -2.30 -0.56
N ILE A 125 8.52 -2.47 -1.58
CA ILE A 125 7.06 -2.45 -1.43
C ILE A 125 6.59 -3.59 -0.51
N ALA A 126 7.06 -4.82 -0.76
CA ALA A 126 6.71 -5.97 0.06
C ALA A 126 7.16 -5.78 1.52
N PHE A 127 8.40 -5.29 1.71
CA PHE A 127 8.94 -5.00 3.03
C PHE A 127 8.16 -3.88 3.75
N GLY A 128 7.78 -2.81 3.04
CA GLY A 128 6.97 -1.73 3.60
C GLY A 128 5.62 -2.19 4.13
N ILE A 129 4.94 -3.08 3.40
CA ILE A 129 3.68 -3.68 3.87
C ILE A 129 3.91 -4.55 5.11
N LEU A 130 4.93 -5.42 5.11
CA LEU A 130 5.25 -6.29 6.24
C LEU A 130 5.59 -5.47 7.50
N CYS A 131 6.38 -4.41 7.37
CA CYS A 131 6.70 -3.51 8.47
C CYS A 131 5.43 -2.85 9.03
N ALA A 132 4.53 -2.37 8.16
CA ALA A 132 3.28 -1.76 8.59
C ALA A 132 2.39 -2.75 9.34
N GLU A 133 2.32 -4.00 8.89
CA GLU A 133 1.59 -5.07 9.56
C GLU A 133 2.15 -5.34 10.97
N ILE A 134 3.47 -5.48 11.10
CA ILE A 134 4.14 -5.68 12.40
C ILE A 134 3.85 -4.52 13.34
N VAL A 135 4.00 -3.27 12.88
CA VAL A 135 3.74 -2.06 13.66
C VAL A 135 2.28 -2.01 14.13
N TYR A 136 1.33 -2.32 13.24
CA TYR A 136 -0.08 -2.34 13.58
C TYR A 136 -0.44 -3.42 14.61
N HIS A 137 0.09 -4.63 14.45
CA HIS A 137 -0.10 -5.72 15.40
C HIS A 137 0.49 -5.40 16.77
N LEU A 138 1.68 -4.81 16.80
CA LEU A 138 2.32 -4.36 18.04
C LEU A 138 1.48 -3.29 18.74
N TYR A 139 0.99 -2.28 18.00
CA TYR A 139 0.12 -1.24 18.52
C TYR A 139 -1.15 -1.81 19.18
N ILE A 140 -1.82 -2.77 18.51
CA ILE A 140 -3.01 -3.42 19.07
C ILE A 140 -2.66 -4.20 20.34
N ARG A 141 -1.57 -4.96 20.33
CA ARG A 141 -1.14 -5.78 21.48
C ARG A 141 -0.85 -4.90 22.69
N ILE A 142 -0.13 -3.80 22.51
CA ILE A 142 0.16 -2.82 23.58
C ILE A 142 -1.15 -2.21 24.11
N LYS A 143 -2.05 -1.79 23.22
CA LYS A 143 -3.36 -1.22 23.61
C LYS A 143 -4.20 -2.20 24.42
N GLN A 144 -4.19 -3.48 24.06
CA GLN A 144 -4.88 -4.54 24.81
C GLN A 144 -4.23 -4.79 26.17
N TYR A 145 -2.90 -4.77 26.25
CA TYR A 145 -2.16 -4.94 27.50
C TYR A 145 -2.47 -3.83 28.51
N PHE A 146 -2.35 -2.56 28.11
CA PHE A 146 -2.73 -1.42 28.96
C PHE A 146 -4.23 -1.42 29.30
N GLY A 147 -5.06 -1.91 28.39
CA GLY A 147 -6.50 -2.09 28.60
C GLY A 147 -6.84 -3.06 29.73
N ARG A 148 -6.12 -4.19 29.79
CA ARG A 148 -6.24 -5.19 30.86
C ARG A 148 -5.79 -4.63 32.21
N ILE A 149 -4.71 -3.84 32.25
CA ILE A 149 -4.22 -3.19 33.48
C ILE A 149 -5.23 -2.19 34.03
N LYS A 150 -5.95 -1.46 33.17
CA LYS A 150 -6.99 -0.49 33.59
C LYS A 150 -8.36 -1.11 33.88
N GLY A 151 -8.47 -2.43 34.04
CA GLY A 151 -9.73 -3.10 34.39
C GLY A 151 -10.83 -3.01 33.33
N LYS A 152 -10.52 -2.58 32.10
CA LYS A 152 -11.51 -2.55 31.01
C LYS A 152 -11.60 -3.94 30.39
N THR A 153 -12.75 -4.58 30.54
CA THR A 153 -13.08 -5.84 29.84
C THR A 153 -13.15 -5.58 28.33
N TYR A 154 -12.03 -5.78 27.63
CA TYR A 154 -12.00 -5.64 26.17
C TYR A 154 -12.86 -6.74 25.54
N ARG A 155 -13.99 -6.34 24.95
CA ARG A 155 -14.86 -7.18 24.13
C ARG A 155 -14.01 -7.81 23.01
N LYS A 156 -14.02 -9.15 22.96
CA LYS A 156 -13.21 -10.03 22.09
C LYS A 156 -12.99 -9.41 20.70
N SER A 157 -11.73 -9.26 20.31
CA SER A 157 -11.34 -8.83 18.96
C SER A 157 -12.08 -9.68 17.93
N TYR A 158 -12.75 -9.03 16.99
CA TYR A 158 -13.59 -9.68 15.97
C TYR A 158 -12.83 -10.82 15.29
N ASN A 159 -13.40 -12.02 15.38
CA ASN A 159 -12.82 -13.26 14.86
C ASN A 159 -12.94 -13.24 13.33
N MET A 160 -11.84 -13.02 12.62
CA MET A 160 -11.84 -12.96 11.14
C MET A 160 -12.08 -14.31 10.45
N ASN A 161 -12.25 -15.40 11.22
CA ASN A 161 -12.39 -16.77 10.73
C ASN A 161 -13.84 -17.28 10.58
N ASN A 162 -14.87 -16.46 10.84
CA ASN A 162 -16.24 -16.89 10.57
C ASN A 162 -16.66 -16.51 9.14
N ARG A 163 -16.17 -17.29 8.17
CA ARG A 163 -16.75 -17.40 6.84
C ARG A 163 -17.76 -18.55 6.88
N ALA A 164 -19.03 -18.20 6.93
CA ALA A 164 -20.13 -19.05 6.50
C ALA A 164 -20.74 -18.38 5.27
#